data_AF-G0S100-F1
#
_entry.id   AF-G0S100-F1
#
_cell.length_a   1.000
_cell.length_b   1.000
_cell.length_c   1.000
_cell.angle_alpha   90.00
_cell.angle_beta   90.00
_cell.angle_gamma   90.00
#
_symmetry.space_group_name_H-M   'P 1'
#
loop_
_entity.id
_entity.type
_entity.pdbx_description
1 polymer ?
#
loop_
_entity_poly.entity_id
_entity_poly.type
_entity_poly.pdbx_seq_one_letter_code
_entity_poly.pdbx_strand_id
1 'polypeptide(L)'
;MHLKRAPLTGFDKGHSLEPKKVVLVLDGLDLLLATLESPKQDGEETLIAFRDMLIDMREHTHAMIITLETDDPLIKEQQSVLEQRHAWFAIGLAHDADMLLSLRLLDTGVAKDVSGVIRITCPGDGIDHKDEEFLYHVGGDGGVRVFERGQQ
;
A
#
# COMPACT_ATOMS: atom_id res chain seq x y z
N MET A 1 1.51 -7.56 -37.66
CA MET A 1 0.18 -6.91 -37.71
C MET A 1 0.06 -6.09 -36.44
N HIS A 2 0.42 -4.80 -36.50
CA HIS A 2 0.52 -3.91 -35.34
C HIS A 2 -0.85 -3.28 -35.06
N LEU A 3 -1.52 -3.73 -33.99
CA LEU A 3 -2.73 -3.09 -33.48
C LEU A 3 -2.30 -1.87 -32.65
N LYS A 4 -2.44 -0.67 -33.23
CA LYS A 4 -2.33 0.60 -32.49
C LYS A 4 -3.48 0.66 -31.48
N ARG A 5 -3.17 0.65 -30.18
CA ARG A 5 -4.14 0.98 -29.12
C ARG A 5 -4.46 2.47 -29.20
N ALA A 6 -5.74 2.80 -29.22
CA ALA A 6 -6.24 4.17 -29.23
C ALA A 6 -6.04 4.82 -27.85
N PRO A 7 -5.62 6.10 -27.79
CA PRO A 7 -5.60 6.83 -26.54
C PRO A 7 -7.04 7.18 -26.12
N LEU A 8 -7.35 6.91 -24.85
CA LEU A 8 -8.59 7.34 -24.22
C LEU A 8 -8.67 8.87 -24.26
N THR A 9 -9.47 9.40 -25.18
CA THR A 9 -9.74 10.83 -25.30
C THR A 9 -11.06 11.12 -24.61
N GLY A 10 -11.01 11.98 -23.59
CA GLY A 10 -12.22 12.49 -22.95
C GLY A 10 -11.95 13.07 -21.58
N PHE A 11 -11.52 14.33 -21.55
CA PHE A 11 -11.93 15.39 -20.60
C PHE A 11 -11.04 16.60 -20.88
N ASP A 12 -11.39 17.35 -21.92
CA ASP A 12 -10.73 18.62 -22.24
C ASP A 12 -11.55 19.77 -21.66
N LYS A 13 -10.88 20.64 -20.88
CA LYS A 13 -10.86 22.10 -21.08
C LYS A 13 -9.95 22.79 -20.06
N GLY A 14 -8.76 23.14 -20.56
CA GLY A 14 -8.04 24.38 -20.22
C GLY A 14 -7.38 24.48 -18.85
N HIS A 15 -6.22 23.85 -18.65
CA HIS A 15 -5.22 24.26 -17.66
C HIS A 15 -3.80 23.91 -18.15
N SER A 16 -2.84 24.78 -17.83
CA SER A 16 -1.37 24.76 -18.05
C SER A 16 -0.72 23.47 -18.60
N LEU A 17 0.21 23.63 -19.54
CA LEU A 17 1.06 22.62 -20.21
C LEU A 17 1.98 21.77 -19.29
N GLU A 18 1.76 21.79 -17.97
CA GLU A 18 2.48 20.95 -17.03
C GLU A 18 1.84 19.55 -17.00
N PRO A 19 2.61 18.46 -17.06
CA PRO A 19 2.07 17.12 -16.97
C PRO A 19 1.29 16.97 -15.65
N LYS A 20 0.02 16.58 -15.75
CA LYS A 20 -0.87 16.42 -14.60
C LYS A 20 -0.30 15.36 -13.66
N LYS A 21 0.08 15.75 -12.45
CA LYS A 21 0.52 14.82 -11.40
C LYS A 21 -0.68 14.03 -10.89
N VAL A 22 -0.74 12.75 -11.24
CA VAL A 22 -1.80 11.83 -10.79
C VAL A 22 -1.29 11.03 -9.60
N VAL A 23 -1.98 11.12 -8.46
CA VAL A 23 -1.76 10.23 -7.31
C VAL A 23 -2.84 9.15 -7.37
N LEU A 24 -2.42 7.89 -7.40
CA LEU A 24 -3.31 6.73 -7.38
C LEU A 24 -3.34 6.16 -5.96
N VAL A 25 -4.54 5.96 -5.43
CA VAL A 25 -4.76 5.30 -4.13
C VAL A 25 -5.53 4.01 -4.40
N LEU A 26 -4.92 2.88 -4.03
CA LEU A 26 -5.50 1.56 -4.14
C LEU A 26 -5.75 1.04 -2.73
N ASP A 27 -7.02 0.88 -2.39
CA ASP A 27 -7.46 0.44 -1.07
C ASP A 27 -8.19 -0.91 -1.11
N GLY A 28 -7.93 -1.75 -0.12
CA GLY A 28 -8.55 -3.07 0.02
C GLY A 28 -8.11 -4.08 -1.04
N LEU A 29 -6.87 -4.04 -1.51
CA LEU A 29 -6.35 -5.01 -2.49
C LEU A 29 -6.40 -6.45 -1.96
N ASP A 30 -6.38 -6.64 -0.65
CA ASP A 30 -6.45 -7.94 0.02
C ASP A 30 -7.76 -8.68 -0.30
N LEU A 31 -8.86 -7.95 -0.49
CA LEU A 31 -10.14 -8.52 -0.91
C LEU A 31 -10.05 -9.08 -2.32
N LEU A 32 -9.34 -8.40 -3.22
CA LEU A 32 -9.13 -8.91 -4.57
C LEU A 32 -8.37 -10.24 -4.48
N LEU A 33 -7.27 -10.30 -3.72
CA LEU A 33 -6.51 -11.53 -3.49
C LEU A 33 -7.38 -12.68 -2.97
N ALA A 34 -8.29 -12.38 -2.03
CA ALA A 34 -9.22 -13.35 -1.47
C ALA A 34 -10.26 -13.87 -2.48
N THR A 35 -10.65 -13.03 -3.44
CA THR A 35 -11.63 -13.38 -4.48
C THR A 35 -11.00 -13.97 -5.75
N LEU A 36 -9.67 -13.97 -5.87
CA LEU A 36 -8.95 -14.65 -6.95
C LEU A 36 -9.06 -16.17 -6.78
N GLU A 37 -10.21 -16.72 -7.18
CA GLU A 37 -10.35 -18.15 -7.41
C GLU A 37 -9.59 -18.51 -8.69
N SER A 38 -8.53 -19.31 -8.56
CA SER A 38 -8.00 -20.05 -9.71
C SER A 38 -8.51 -21.48 -9.63
N PRO A 39 -9.34 -21.94 -10.59
CA PRO A 39 -9.87 -23.31 -10.63
C PRO A 39 -8.79 -24.39 -10.87
N LYS A 40 -7.54 -23.99 -11.07
CA LYS A 40 -6.37 -24.83 -11.34
C LYS A 40 -5.20 -24.34 -10.50
N GLN A 41 -4.11 -25.10 -10.48
CA GLN A 41 -2.86 -24.75 -9.76
C GLN A 41 -2.24 -23.39 -10.20
N ASP A 42 -2.83 -22.70 -11.18
CA ASP A 42 -2.42 -21.45 -11.83
C ASP A 42 -2.69 -20.17 -10.99
N GLY A 43 -2.99 -20.31 -9.69
CA GLY A 43 -3.25 -19.16 -8.82
C GLY A 43 -2.06 -18.23 -8.63
N GLU A 44 -0.84 -18.78 -8.73
CA GLU A 44 0.40 -18.01 -8.62
C GLU A 44 0.65 -17.13 -9.86
N GLU A 45 0.36 -17.64 -11.06
CA GLU A 45 0.51 -16.85 -12.31
C GLU A 45 -0.39 -15.62 -12.31
N THR A 46 -1.59 -15.74 -11.74
CA THR A 46 -2.53 -14.62 -11.62
C THR A 46 -2.01 -13.54 -10.67
N LEU A 47 -1.36 -13.93 -9.57
CA LEU A 47 -0.74 -13.00 -8.62
C LEU A 47 0.47 -12.27 -9.20
N ILE A 48 1.30 -12.98 -9.98
CA ILE A 48 2.42 -12.39 -10.70
C ILE A 48 1.90 -11.37 -11.71
N ALA A 49 0.93 -11.75 -12.55
CA ALA A 49 0.33 -10.84 -13.52
C ALA A 49 -0.33 -9.61 -12.86
N PHE A 50 -0.91 -9.79 -11.67
CA PHE A 50 -1.48 -8.69 -10.90
C PHE A 50 -0.40 -7.73 -10.39
N ARG A 51 0.72 -8.25 -9.87
CA ARG A 51 1.87 -7.43 -9.45
C ARG A 51 2.51 -6.70 -10.63
N ASP A 52 2.68 -7.38 -11.78
CA ASP A 52 3.19 -6.75 -13.00
C ASP A 52 2.29 -5.60 -13.47
N MET A 53 0.97 -5.78 -13.39
CA MET A 53 0.00 -4.71 -13.69
C MET A 53 0.15 -3.51 -12.76
N LEU A 54 0.41 -3.71 -11.46
CA LEU A 54 0.69 -2.61 -10.53
C LEU A 54 1.99 -1.88 -10.87
N ILE A 55 3.03 -2.61 -11.27
CA ILE A 55 4.30 -2.01 -11.73
C ILE A 55 4.04 -1.15 -12.97
N ASP A 56 3.30 -1.66 -13.95
CA ASP A 56 2.92 -0.89 -15.15
C ASP A 56 2.13 0.38 -14.80
N MET A 57 1.19 0.31 -13.84
CA MET A 57 0.44 1.47 -13.36
C MET A 57 1.34 2.50 -12.66
N ARG A 58 2.39 2.04 -11.96
CA ARG A 58 3.37 2.90 -11.28
C ARG A 58 4.14 3.76 -12.30
N GLU A 59 4.45 3.22 -13.48
CA GLU A 59 5.11 4.00 -14.55
C GLU A 59 4.25 5.16 -15.09
N HIS A 60 2.93 5.06 -14.95
CA HIS A 60 1.97 6.03 -15.49
C HIS A 60 1.39 6.98 -14.43
N THR A 61 1.82 6.86 -13.17
CA THR A 61 1.33 7.66 -12.05
C THR A 61 2.49 8.45 -11.43
N HIS A 62 2.18 9.63 -10.86
CA HIS A 62 3.20 10.41 -10.15
C HIS A 62 3.55 9.78 -8.81
N ALA A 63 2.54 9.22 -8.12
CA ALA A 63 2.68 8.50 -6.88
C ALA A 63 1.57 7.44 -6.80
N MET A 64 1.88 6.32 -6.18
CA MET A 64 0.94 5.24 -5.91
C MET A 64 0.97 4.92 -4.42
N ILE A 65 -0.19 4.93 -3.78
CA ILE A 65 -0.39 4.54 -2.38
C ILE A 65 -1.22 3.26 -2.40
N ILE A 66 -0.67 2.21 -1.83
CA ILE A 66 -1.33 0.92 -1.68
C ILE A 66 -1.53 0.66 -0.19
N THR A 67 -2.74 0.31 0.22
CA THR A 67 -3.05 -0.16 1.57
C THR A 67 -3.31 -1.66 1.54
N LEU A 68 -2.76 -2.35 2.55
CA LEU A 68 -2.87 -3.79 2.74
C LEU A 68 -2.96 -4.10 4.23
N GLU A 69 -3.67 -5.18 4.56
CA GLU A 69 -3.70 -5.70 5.92
C GLU A 69 -2.38 -6.42 6.24
N THR A 70 -1.78 -6.16 7.40
CA THR A 70 -0.47 -6.75 7.77
C THR A 70 -0.47 -7.40 9.14
N ASP A 71 -1.64 -7.87 9.59
CA ASP A 71 -1.81 -8.56 10.86
C ASP A 71 -0.93 -9.81 10.95
N ASP A 72 -0.53 -10.16 12.18
CA ASP A 72 0.37 -11.30 12.46
C ASP A 72 -0.10 -12.62 11.82
N PRO A 73 -1.40 -13.00 11.83
CA PRO A 73 -1.86 -14.20 11.13
C PRO A 73 -1.62 -14.17 9.62
N LEU A 74 -1.75 -13.00 8.99
CA LEU A 74 -1.62 -12.82 7.54
C LEU A 74 -0.17 -12.78 7.07
N ILE A 75 0.77 -12.42 7.94
CA ILE A 75 2.18 -12.25 7.58
C ILE A 75 3.10 -13.30 8.23
N LYS A 76 2.89 -13.68 9.50
CA LYS A 76 3.82 -14.53 10.26
C LYS A 76 3.36 -15.98 10.40
N GLU A 77 2.08 -16.23 10.68
CA GLU A 77 1.62 -17.57 11.07
C GLU A 77 1.18 -18.45 9.88
N GLN A 78 0.68 -17.85 8.79
CA GLN A 78 0.43 -18.46 7.47
C GLN A 78 0.02 -19.95 7.49
N GLN A 79 -1.20 -20.22 7.93
CA GLN A 79 -1.81 -21.55 8.01
C GLN A 79 -2.64 -21.91 6.77
N SER A 80 -3.12 -20.91 6.01
CA SER A 80 -3.92 -21.12 4.79
C SER A 80 -3.20 -20.71 3.50
N VAL A 81 -3.66 -21.23 2.37
CA VAL A 81 -3.17 -20.81 1.04
C VAL A 81 -3.44 -19.32 0.80
N LEU A 82 -4.55 -18.80 1.33
CA LEU A 82 -4.87 -17.38 1.25
C LEU A 82 -3.82 -16.55 2.01
N GLU A 83 -3.49 -16.94 3.24
CA GLU A 83 -2.47 -16.25 4.04
C GLU A 83 -1.08 -16.31 3.40
N GLN A 84 -0.69 -17.46 2.81
CA GLN A 84 0.58 -17.57 2.08
C GLN A 84 0.64 -16.65 0.87
N ARG A 85 -0.45 -16.57 0.09
CA ARG A 85 -0.56 -15.68 -1.07
C ARG A 85 -0.53 -14.21 -0.66
N HIS A 86 -1.26 -13.88 0.39
CA HIS A 86 -1.28 -12.55 0.99
C HIS A 86 0.11 -12.12 1.44
N ALA A 87 0.80 -12.97 2.23
CA ALA A 87 2.15 -12.70 2.69
C ALA A 87 3.14 -12.51 1.54
N TRP A 88 3.10 -13.40 0.53
CA TRP A 88 3.95 -13.30 -0.65
C TRP A 88 3.73 -11.96 -1.38
N PHE A 89 2.48 -11.58 -1.57
CA PHE A 89 2.11 -10.34 -2.27
C PHE A 89 2.51 -9.10 -1.48
N ALA A 90 2.19 -9.05 -0.18
CA ALA A 90 2.51 -7.92 0.69
C ALA A 90 4.02 -7.72 0.84
N ILE A 91 4.80 -8.80 1.03
CA ILE A 91 6.26 -8.74 1.09
C ILE A 91 6.85 -8.32 -0.26
N GLY A 92 6.30 -8.84 -1.37
CA GLY A 92 6.72 -8.48 -2.72
C GLY A 92 6.52 -6.99 -3.01
N LEU A 93 5.37 -6.42 -2.63
CA LEU A 93 5.12 -4.98 -2.74
C LEU A 93 6.00 -4.17 -1.79
N ALA A 94 6.28 -4.69 -0.60
CA ALA A 94 7.15 -4.01 0.35
C ALA A 94 8.60 -3.88 -0.15
N HIS A 95 9.08 -4.86 -0.91
CA HIS A 95 10.38 -4.78 -1.59
C HIS A 95 10.39 -3.76 -2.73
N ASP A 96 9.27 -3.56 -3.43
CA ASP A 96 9.18 -2.60 -4.55
C ASP A 96 8.89 -1.16 -4.08
N ALA A 97 8.43 -0.99 -2.83
CA ALA A 97 7.99 0.29 -2.31
C ALA A 97 9.18 1.24 -2.01
N ASP A 98 9.01 2.52 -2.36
CA ASP A 98 9.99 3.56 -1.98
C ASP A 98 9.90 3.90 -0.48
N MET A 99 8.71 3.71 0.11
CA MET A 99 8.41 4.01 1.51
C MET A 99 7.31 3.05 2.02
N LEU A 100 7.48 2.59 3.24
CA LEU A 100 6.55 1.75 3.98
C LEU A 100 6.03 2.51 5.20
N LEU A 101 4.70 2.61 5.31
CA LEU A 101 4.03 3.12 6.50
C LEU A 101 3.30 1.97 7.18
N SER A 102 3.78 1.54 8.34
CA SER A 102 3.18 0.47 9.13
C SER A 102 2.43 1.04 10.33
N LEU A 103 1.14 0.74 10.42
CA LEU A 103 0.29 1.12 11.54
C LEU A 103 0.16 -0.06 12.50
N ARG A 104 0.33 0.19 13.80
CA ARG A 104 0.05 -0.80 14.85
C ARG A 104 -0.64 -0.15 16.03
N LEU A 105 -1.45 -0.92 16.73
CA LEU A 105 -1.92 -0.55 18.06
C LEU A 105 -0.77 -0.55 19.07
N LEU A 106 -0.98 0.10 20.20
CA LEU A 106 -0.03 0.07 21.31
C LEU A 106 0.00 -1.32 21.95
N ASP A 107 1.20 -1.86 22.16
CA ASP A 107 1.38 -3.15 22.85
C ASP A 107 0.89 -3.10 24.32
N THR A 108 0.81 -1.90 24.90
CA THR A 108 0.32 -1.68 26.28
C THR A 108 -1.21 -1.55 26.38
N GLY A 109 -1.94 -1.62 25.25
CA GLY A 109 -3.38 -1.44 25.20
C GLY A 109 -3.84 0.00 24.96
N VAL A 110 -5.10 0.30 25.29
CA VAL A 110 -5.78 1.54 24.87
C VAL A 110 -5.35 2.74 25.71
N ALA A 111 -4.99 3.84 25.04
CA ALA A 111 -4.79 5.15 25.66
C ALA A 111 -5.84 6.15 25.15
N LYS A 112 -6.27 7.08 26.00
CA LYS A 112 -7.31 8.06 25.64
C LYS A 112 -6.87 8.98 24.48
N ASP A 113 -5.61 9.38 24.50
CA ASP A 113 -5.08 10.42 23.60
C ASP A 113 -4.09 9.84 22.57
N VAL A 114 -3.99 8.51 22.46
CA VAL A 114 -3.12 7.80 21.51
C VAL A 114 -3.88 6.61 20.95
N SER A 115 -4.09 6.59 19.64
CA SER A 115 -4.75 5.50 18.92
C SER A 115 -3.75 4.38 18.58
N GLY A 116 -2.51 4.74 18.27
CA GLY A 116 -1.48 3.76 17.93
C GLY A 116 -0.16 4.38 17.55
N VAL A 117 0.65 3.57 16.87
CA VAL A 117 1.98 3.88 16.40
C VAL A 117 2.00 3.80 14.87
N ILE A 118 2.66 4.75 14.23
CA ILE A 118 3.04 4.67 12.81
C ILE A 118 4.56 4.55 12.72
N ARG A 119 5.04 3.53 12.01
CA ARG A 119 6.45 3.37 11.66
C ARG A 119 6.63 3.67 10.18
N ILE A 120 7.59 4.53 9.88
CA ILE A 120 7.99 4.85 8.51
C ILE A 120 9.33 4.15 8.27
N THR A 121 9.37 3.29 7.26
CA THR A 121 10.59 2.60 6.81
C THR A 121 10.83 2.93 5.34
N CYS A 122 12.06 3.26 4.96
CA CYS A 122 12.44 3.54 3.57
C CYS A 122 13.39 2.42 3.09
N PRO A 123 12.92 1.46 2.27
CA PRO A 123 13.71 0.29 1.90
C PRO A 123 14.97 0.57 1.05
N GLY A 124 15.15 1.78 0.51
CA GLY A 124 16.24 2.14 -0.39
C GLY A 124 17.32 3.03 0.22
N ASP A 125 18.57 2.83 -0.21
CA ASP A 125 19.79 3.55 0.24
C ASP A 125 19.85 5.03 -0.20
N GLY A 126 18.84 5.54 -0.92
CA GLY A 126 18.90 6.81 -1.66
C GLY A 126 18.39 8.04 -0.93
N ILE A 127 17.70 7.87 0.20
CA ILE A 127 17.21 8.99 1.00
C ILE A 127 17.67 8.77 2.43
N ASP A 128 18.31 9.76 3.03
CA ASP A 128 18.84 9.77 4.41
C ASP A 128 17.72 9.79 5.46
N HIS A 129 16.63 9.07 5.19
CA HIS A 129 15.50 8.87 6.07
C HIS A 129 15.83 7.66 6.94
N LYS A 130 16.07 7.94 8.21
CA LYS A 130 16.12 6.90 9.23
C LYS A 130 14.71 6.35 9.41
N ASP A 131 14.63 5.07 9.76
CA ASP A 131 13.39 4.49 10.23
C ASP A 131 12.90 5.30 11.44
N GLU A 132 11.69 5.85 11.32
CA GLU A 132 11.09 6.75 12.30
C GLU A 132 9.77 6.17 12.83
N GLU A 133 9.50 6.45 14.09
CA GLU A 133 8.31 5.96 14.79
C GLU A 133 7.60 7.14 15.47
N PHE A 134 6.31 7.28 15.17
CA PHE A 134 5.47 8.33 15.74
C PHE A 134 4.22 7.73 16.39
N LEU A 135 3.67 8.46 17.34
CA LEU A 135 2.35 8.19 17.89
C LEU A 135 1.31 8.92 17.03
N TYR A 136 0.16 8.31 16.85
CA TYR A 136 -0.99 8.97 16.22
C TYR A 136 -2.24 8.87 17.07
N HIS A 137 -3.12 9.86 16.91
CA HIS A 137 -4.44 9.90 17.52
C HIS A 137 -5.50 10.28 16.49
N VAL A 138 -6.54 9.47 16.41
CA VAL A 138 -7.73 9.71 15.59
C VAL A 138 -8.82 10.31 16.48
N GLY A 139 -9.19 11.55 16.20
CA GLY A 139 -10.27 12.26 16.88
C GLY A 139 -11.66 11.75 16.47
N GLY A 140 -12.68 12.05 17.27
CA GLY A 140 -14.07 11.69 16.96
C GLY A 140 -14.65 12.42 15.74
N ASP A 141 -13.98 13.46 15.26
CA ASP A 141 -14.28 14.21 14.04
C ASP A 141 -13.60 13.64 12.78
N GLY A 142 -12.83 12.55 12.92
CA GLY A 142 -12.04 11.96 11.85
C GLY A 142 -10.70 12.65 11.59
N GLY A 143 -10.33 13.66 12.40
CA GLY A 143 -9.02 14.30 12.34
C GLY A 143 -7.92 13.38 12.87
N VAL A 144 -6.73 13.44 12.26
CA VAL A 144 -5.56 12.68 12.70
C VAL A 144 -4.45 13.63 13.14
N ARG A 145 -3.88 13.38 14.32
CA ARG A 145 -2.67 14.05 14.83
C ARG A 145 -1.54 13.04 14.95
N VAL A 146 -0.32 13.45 14.58
CA VAL A 146 0.91 12.66 14.67
C VAL A 146 1.94 13.42 15.50
N PHE A 147 2.62 12.75 16.43
CA PHE A 147 3.57 13.36 17.36
C PHE A 147 4.69 12.40 17.77
N GLU A 148 5.85 12.94 18.10
CA GLU A 148 7.00 12.18 18.60
C GLU A 148 6.73 11.64 20.02
N ARG A 149 7.41 10.54 20.37
CA ARG A 149 7.35 9.99 21.73
C ARG A 149 8.01 10.97 22.72
N GLY A 150 7.20 11.53 23.63
CA GLY A 150 7.69 12.38 24.73
C GLY A 150 7.40 13.87 24.60
N GLN A 151 6.74 14.32 23.53
CA GLN A 151 6.15 15.66 23.45
C GLN A 151 4.62 15.55 23.57
N GLN A 152 4.06 16.08 24.66
CA GLN A 152 2.62 16.30 24.87
C GLN A 152 2.33 17.79 24.96
#